data_AF-A0A1I2DQP9-F1
#
_entry.id   AF-A0A1I2DQP9-F1
#
_cell.length_a   1.000
_cell.length_b   1.000
_cell.length_c   1.000
_cell.angle_alpha   90.00
_cell.angle_beta   90.00
_cell.angle_gamma   90.00
#
_symmetry.space_group_name_H-M   'P 1'
#
loop_
_entity.id
_entity.type
_entity.pdbx_description
1 polymer ?
#
loop_
_entity_poly.entity_id
_entity_poly.type
_entity_poly.pdbx_seq_one_letter_code
_entity_poly.pdbx_strand_id
1 'polypeptide(L)' 'MKTLLASLAVAATAAIPAAAVTSHDAAQVKIERYAPNVDVSTLSNAEIVTLLNVINSGDSNSDVGAKIERLVRAYQ' A
#
# COMPACT_ATOMS: atom_id res chain seq x y z
N MET A 1 9.81 -25.97 23.68
CA MET A 1 9.32 -25.98 22.28
C MET A 1 9.95 -24.81 21.56
N LYS A 2 10.45 -25.05 20.36
CA LYS A 2 11.32 -24.16 19.58
C LYS A 2 10.47 -23.28 18.68
N THR A 3 10.62 -21.96 18.74
CA THR A 3 10.15 -21.06 17.66
C THR A 3 11.25 -20.05 17.36
N LEU A 4 12.04 -20.38 16.36
CA LEU A 4 12.96 -19.47 15.67
C LEU A 4 12.10 -18.58 14.76
N LEU A 5 11.94 -17.30 15.09
CA LEU A 5 11.44 -16.31 14.13
C LEU A 5 12.63 -15.76 13.38
N ALA A 6 12.93 -16.43 12.26
CA ALA A 6 13.92 -15.99 11.30
C ALA A 6 13.44 -14.70 10.63
N SER A 7 14.21 -13.65 10.89
CA SER A 7 14.29 -12.38 10.17
C SER A 7 14.21 -12.56 8.65
N LEU A 8 13.23 -11.92 8.03
CA LEU A 8 13.18 -11.72 6.59
C LEU A 8 13.10 -10.21 6.31
N ALA A 9 14.25 -9.54 6.40
CA ALA A 9 14.39 -8.19 5.86
C ALA A 9 14.61 -8.32 4.34
N VAL A 10 13.53 -8.29 3.57
CA VAL A 10 13.60 -8.22 2.11
C VAL A 10 13.90 -6.77 1.72
N ALA A 11 15.18 -6.44 1.56
CA ALA A 11 15.59 -5.21 0.90
C ALA A 11 15.55 -5.43 -0.62
N ALA A 12 14.35 -5.32 -1.21
CA ALA A 12 14.19 -5.31 -2.66
C ALA A 12 14.50 -3.89 -3.19
N THR A 13 15.73 -3.67 -3.65
CA THR A 13 16.07 -2.44 -4.39
C THR A 13 15.52 -2.55 -5.81
N ALA A 14 14.25 -2.16 -5.99
CA ALA A 14 13.65 -2.02 -7.30
C ALA A 14 14.07 -0.67 -7.91
N ALA A 15 14.73 -0.69 -9.07
CA ALA A 15 14.94 0.52 -9.87
C ALA A 15 13.59 1.01 -10.40
N ILE A 16 13.14 2.16 -9.90
CA ILE A 16 11.81 2.71 -10.21
C ILE A 16 11.93 3.59 -11.48
N PRO A 17 11.18 3.30 -12.57
CA PRO A 17 11.13 4.19 -13.72
C PRO A 17 10.45 5.52 -13.33
N ALA A 18 10.95 6.65 -13.84
CA ALA A 18 10.45 7.99 -13.49
C ALA A 18 8.93 8.19 -13.70
N ALA A 19 8.30 7.44 -14.61
CA ALA A 19 6.84 7.46 -14.80
C ALA A 19 6.03 6.77 -13.67
N ALA A 20 6.65 5.85 -12.93
CA ALA A 20 6.05 5.25 -11.74
C ALA A 20 6.12 6.21 -10.54
N VAL A 21 7.10 7.12 -10.50
CA VAL A 21 7.20 8.17 -9.46
C VAL A 21 6.03 9.16 -9.56
N THR A 22 5.68 9.62 -10.76
CA THR A 22 4.48 10.47 -10.96
C THR A 22 3.17 9.76 -10.63
N SER A 23 3.14 8.43 -10.74
CA SER A 23 2.00 7.62 -10.33
C SER A 23 1.90 7.50 -8.80
N HIS A 24 3.02 7.64 -8.10
CA HIS A 24 3.12 7.52 -6.64
C HIS A 24 2.44 8.70 -5.93
N ASP A 25 2.72 9.94 -6.35
CA ASP A 25 2.06 11.14 -5.78
C ASP A 25 0.53 11.10 -5.98
N ALA A 26 0.09 10.71 -7.17
CA ALA A 26 -1.34 10.55 -7.47
C ALA A 26 -1.97 9.40 -6.67
N ALA A 27 -1.22 8.33 -6.40
CA ALA A 27 -1.66 7.23 -5.56
C ALA A 27 -1.78 7.64 -4.10
N GLN A 28 -0.81 8.41 -3.60
CA GLN A 28 -0.79 8.90 -2.23
C GLN A 28 -2.06 9.71 -1.91
N VAL A 29 -2.41 10.70 -2.73
CA VAL A 29 -3.63 11.51 -2.54
C VAL A 29 -4.90 10.64 -2.55
N LYS A 30 -4.94 9.59 -3.37
CA LYS A 30 -6.08 8.65 -3.42
C LYS A 30 -6.16 7.79 -2.16
N ILE A 31 -5.03 7.28 -1.68
CA ILE A 31 -4.95 6.39 -0.51
C ILE A 31 -5.20 7.16 0.78
N GLU A 32 -4.61 8.34 0.95
CA GLU A 32 -4.78 9.22 2.11
C GLU A 32 -6.24 9.63 2.33
N ARG A 33 -7.04 9.73 1.27
CA ARG A 33 -8.49 10.00 1.37
C ARG A 33 -9.23 8.93 2.18
N TYR A 34 -8.78 7.68 2.12
CA TYR A 34 -9.39 6.54 2.82
C TYR A 34 -8.62 6.13 4.07
N ALA A 35 -7.31 6.39 4.10
CA ALA A 35 -6.44 6.09 5.23
C ALA A 35 -5.52 7.29 5.52
N PRO A 36 -6.02 8.35 6.19
CA PRO A 36 -5.26 9.59 6.42
C PRO A 36 -4.08 9.42 7.38
N ASN A 37 -4.02 8.30 8.10
CA ASN A 37 -2.94 7.99 9.03
C ASN A 37 -1.88 7.05 8.43
N VAL A 38 -1.98 6.69 7.14
CA VAL A 38 -0.98 5.83 6.51
C VAL A 38 0.12 6.65 5.87
N ASP A 39 1.36 6.29 6.14
CA ASP A 39 2.49 6.79 5.39
C ASP A 39 2.65 5.95 4.11
N VAL A 40 2.23 6.50 2.97
CA VAL A 40 2.34 5.81 1.68
C VAL A 40 3.81 5.67 1.27
N SER A 41 4.71 6.50 1.79
CA SER A 41 6.15 6.44 1.51
C SER A 41 6.82 5.20 2.11
N THR A 42 6.21 4.59 3.13
CA THR A 42 6.70 3.33 3.73
C THR A 42 6.19 2.09 3.00
N LEU A 43 5.22 2.26 2.09
CA LEU A 43 4.65 1.16 1.31
C LEU A 43 5.50 0.89 0.06
N SER A 44 5.61 -0.37 -0.30
CA SER A 44 6.19 -0.80 -1.56
C SER A 44 5.25 -0.50 -2.73
N ASN A 45 5.83 -0.38 -3.93
CA ASN A 45 5.06 -0.18 -5.15
C ASN A 45 3.99 -1.27 -5.37
N ALA A 46 4.24 -2.51 -4.97
CA ALA A 46 3.28 -3.60 -5.09
C ALA A 46 2.07 -3.41 -4.18
N GLU A 47 2.29 -2.93 -2.96
CA GLU A 47 1.23 -2.62 -1.99
C GLU A 47 0.39 -1.44 -2.47
N ILE A 48 1.05 -0.41 -3.00
CA ILE A 48 0.38 0.76 -3.59
C ILE A 48 -0.48 0.38 -4.79
N VAL A 49 0.03 -0.46 -5.69
CA VAL A 49 -0.76 -0.98 -6.82
C VAL A 49 -1.97 -1.78 -6.31
N THR A 50 -1.81 -2.56 -5.24
CA THR A 50 -2.91 -3.31 -4.64
C THR A 50 -3.98 -2.38 -4.07
N LEU A 51 -3.57 -1.35 -3.31
CA LEU A 51 -4.46 -0.33 -2.76
C LEU A 51 -5.20 0.42 -3.88
N LEU A 52 -4.49 0.81 -4.95
CA LEU A 52 -5.07 1.46 -6.12
C LEU A 52 -6.09 0.55 -6.84
N ASN A 53 -5.81 -0.75 -6.94
CA ASN A 53 -6.75 -1.68 -7.55
C ASN A 53 -8.06 -1.76 -6.75
N VAL A 54 -7.97 -1.71 -5.41
CA VAL A 54 -9.15 -1.61 -4.53
C VAL A 54 -9.89 -0.29 -4.75
N ILE A 55 -9.19 0.84 -4.86
CA ILE A 55 -9.82 2.15 -5.10
C ILE A 55 -10.54 2.18 -6.45
N ASN A 56 -9.99 1.54 -7.47
CA ASN A 56 -10.54 1.52 -8.83
C ASN A 56 -11.48 0.32 -9.10
N SER A 57 -11.78 -0.49 -8.07
CA SER A 57 -12.57 -1.73 -8.20
C SER A 57 -14.05 -1.51 -8.57
N GLY A 58 -14.55 -0.28 -8.45
CA GLY A 58 -15.96 0.05 -8.66
C GLY A 58 -16.86 -0.22 -7.45
N ASP A 59 -16.29 -0.64 -6.32
CA ASP A 59 -17.00 -0.83 -5.06
C ASP A 59 -17.53 0.50 -4.47
N SER A 60 -18.48 0.40 -3.54
CA SER A 60 -18.97 1.56 -2.79
C SER A 60 -17.83 2.18 -1.96
N ASN A 61 -17.82 3.52 -1.80
CA ASN A 61 -16.78 4.23 -1.03
C ASN A 61 -16.58 3.67 0.39
N SER A 62 -17.66 3.20 1.04
CA SER A 62 -17.60 2.58 2.36
C SER A 62 -16.85 1.23 2.35
N ASP A 63 -17.08 0.41 1.32
CA ASP A 63 -16.40 -0.89 1.16
C ASP A 63 -14.94 -0.71 0.78
N VAL A 64 -14.65 0.25 -0.09
CA VAL A 64 -13.28 0.66 -0.44
C VAL A 64 -12.53 1.09 0.82
N GLY A 65 -13.10 1.98 1.64
CA GLY A 65 -12.48 2.43 2.89
C GLY A 65 -12.16 1.27 3.83
N ALA A 66 -13.13 0.39 4.09
CA ALA A 66 -12.93 -0.77 4.95
C ALA A 66 -11.84 -1.72 4.42
N LYS A 67 -11.76 -1.93 3.10
CA LYS A 67 -10.71 -2.76 2.48
C LYS A 67 -9.34 -2.08 2.59
N ILE A 68 -9.24 -0.79 2.26
CA ILE A 68 -8.00 -0.02 2.34
C ILE A 68 -7.44 -0.07 3.76
N GLU A 69 -8.25 0.23 4.77
CA GLU A 69 -7.80 0.21 6.16
C GLU A 69 -7.29 -1.16 6.60
N ARG A 70 -7.96 -2.24 6.16
CA ARG A 70 -7.52 -3.60 6.46
C ARG A 70 -6.18 -3.94 5.81
N LEU A 71 -5.98 -3.52 4.56
CA LEU A 71 -4.72 -3.73 3.84
C LEU A 71 -3.60 -2.94 4.50
N VAL A 72 -3.84 -1.66 4.79
CA VAL A 72 -2.90 -0.78 5.48
C VAL A 72 -2.45 -1.38 6.82
N ARG A 73 -3.39 -1.86 7.64
CA ARG A 73 -3.06 -2.52 8.92
C ARG A 73 -2.27 -3.82 8.76
N ALA A 74 -2.32 -4.45 7.60
CA ALA A 74 -1.55 -5.67 7.32
C ALA A 74 -0.13 -5.37 6.82
N TYR A 75 0.15 -4.13 6.40
CA TYR A 75 1.48 -3.68 5.93
C TYR A 75 2.32 -3.02 7.03
N GLN A 76 1.69 -2.69 8.16
CA GLN A 76 2.31 -2.10 9.37
C GLN A 76 2.59 -3.21 10.40
#